data_AF-A0A920NN48-F1
#
_entry.id   AF-A0A920NN48-F1
#
_cell.length_a   1.000
_cell.length_b   1.000
_cell.length_c   1.000
_cell.angle_alpha   90.00
_cell.angle_beta   90.00
_cell.angle_gamma   90.00
#
_symmetry.space_group_name_H-M   'P 1'
#
loop_
_entity.id
_entity.type
_entity.pdbx_description
1 polymer ?
#
loop_
_entity_poly.entity_id
_entity_poly.type
_entity_poly.pdbx_seq_one_letter_code
_entity_poly.pdbx_strand_id
1 'polypeptide(L)' 'MRYYVKATMLKNKMGEFYQKLSDGTIAGQKPDGREIVSSIRKAILTKALVVEWCETCFCETPLAHERETVYDQYFHIWK' A
#
# COMPACT_ATOMS: atom_id res chain seq x y z
N MET A 1 -3.07 -15.59 1.52
CA MET A 1 -4.32 -15.33 0.77
C MET A 1 -4.11 -14.08 -0.07
N ARG A 2 -4.76 -13.95 -1.23
CA ARG A 2 -4.61 -12.77 -2.11
C ARG A 2 -5.83 -11.87 -1.98
N TYR A 3 -5.61 -10.59 -1.70
CA TYR A 3 -6.65 -9.58 -1.50
C TYR A 3 -6.58 -8.55 -2.61
N TYR A 4 -7.73 -8.19 -3.16
CA TYR A 4 -7.82 -7.05 -4.06
C TYR A 4 -8.20 -5.82 -3.27
N VAL A 5 -7.41 -4.75 -3.41
CA VAL A 5 -7.57 -3.52 -2.65
C VAL A 5 -7.91 -2.39 -3.62
N LYS A 6 -8.89 -1.58 -3.22
CA LYS A 6 -9.26 -0.34 -3.89
C LYS A 6 -9.20 0.80 -2.88
N ALA A 7 -8.48 1.85 -3.23
CA ALA A 7 -8.28 2.96 -2.31
C ALA A 7 -8.18 4.30 -3.04
N THR A 8 -8.36 5.37 -2.28
CA THR A 8 -8.08 6.74 -2.73
C THR A 8 -6.76 7.22 -2.13
N MET A 9 -5.82 7.62 -2.96
CA MET A 9 -4.52 8.16 -2.55
C MET A 9 -4.67 9.56 -1.97
N LEU A 10 -4.01 9.81 -0.84
CA LEU A 10 -3.96 11.11 -0.18
C LEU A 10 -3.02 12.05 -0.96
N LYS A 11 -3.58 13.01 -1.71
CA LYS A 11 -2.83 13.87 -2.63
C LYS A 11 -1.65 14.59 -1.98
N ASN A 12 -1.82 15.10 -0.76
CA ASN A 12 -0.79 15.80 0.00
C ASN A 12 0.35 14.87 0.50
N LYS A 13 0.15 13.55 0.47
CA LYS A 13 1.12 12.55 0.90
C LYS A 13 1.85 11.86 -0.25
N MET A 14 1.47 12.13 -1.50
CA MET A 14 2.04 11.47 -2.68
C MET A 14 3.57 11.60 -2.77
N GLY A 15 4.10 12.81 -2.51
CA GLY A 15 5.55 13.05 -2.58
C GLY A 15 6.31 12.27 -1.51
N GLU A 16 5.83 12.32 -0.26
CA GLU A 16 6.40 11.55 0.86
C GLU A 16 6.35 10.04 0.57
N PHE A 17 5.22 9.56 0.06
CA PHE A 17 5.04 8.15 -0.25
C PHE A 17 6.00 7.67 -1.33
N TYR A 18 6.11 8.43 -2.42
CA TYR A 18 7.03 8.12 -3.51
C TYR A 18 8.49 8.06 -3.02
N GLN A 19 8.90 9.00 -2.17
CA GLN A 19 10.22 8.99 -1.57
C GLN A 19 10.46 7.71 -0.77
N LYS A 20 9.55 7.37 0.15
CA LYS A 20 9.67 6.19 1.03
C LYS A 20 9.61 4.84 0.29
N LEU A 21 8.92 4.80 -0.86
CA LEU A 21 8.93 3.66 -1.77
C LEU A 21 10.26 3.50 -2.51
N SER A 22 11.01 4.60 -2.67
CA SER A 22 12.23 4.66 -3.49
C SER A 22 13.52 4.59 -2.67
N ASP A 23 13.52 5.12 -1.45
CA ASP A 23 14.71 5.21 -0.58
C ASP A 23 14.93 3.97 0.30
N GLY A 24 14.03 2.99 0.21
CA GLY A 24 14.10 1.75 0.98
C GLY A 24 13.43 1.80 2.36
N THR A 25 12.87 2.94 2.77
CA THR A 25 12.17 3.09 4.06
C THR A 25 11.07 2.05 4.22
N ILE A 26 10.22 1.88 3.20
CA ILE A 26 9.15 0.86 3.25
C ILE A 26 9.73 -0.53 3.01
N ALA A 27 10.63 -0.70 2.05
CA ALA A 27 11.21 -2.01 1.70
C ALA A 27 11.97 -2.67 2.88
N GLY A 28 12.51 -1.87 3.79
CA GLY A 28 13.21 -2.33 5.00
C GLY A 28 12.28 -2.77 6.15
N GLN A 29 10.99 -2.45 6.09
CA GLN A 29 10.03 -2.86 7.11
C GLN A 29 9.79 -4.38 7.06
N LYS A 30 9.68 -4.99 8.24
CA LYS A 30 9.37 -6.41 8.40
C LYS A 30 7.95 -6.56 8.96
N PRO A 31 7.22 -7.61 8.59
CA PRO A 31 7.63 -8.71 7.69
C PRO A 31 7.43 -8.46 6.18
N ASP A 32 6.71 -7.40 5.83
CA ASP A 32 5.92 -7.25 4.59
C ASP A 32 6.36 -6.06 3.72
N GLY A 33 7.31 -5.25 4.16
CA GLY A 33 7.74 -4.03 3.45
C GLY A 33 8.15 -4.25 1.99
N ARG A 34 8.79 -5.38 1.67
CA ARG A 34 9.14 -5.74 0.28
C ARG A 34 7.92 -6.10 -0.56
N GLU A 35 6.96 -6.80 0.05
CA GLU A 35 5.71 -7.17 -0.63
C GLU A 35 4.88 -5.92 -0.88
N ILE A 36 4.74 -5.01 0.10
CA ILE A 36 4.09 -3.70 -0.07
C ILE A 36 4.67 -2.94 -1.28
N VAL A 37 6.00 -2.81 -1.37
CA VAL A 37 6.65 -2.13 -2.51
C VAL A 37 6.36 -2.85 -3.83
N SER A 38 6.40 -4.19 -3.85
CA SER A 38 6.09 -5.01 -5.02
C SER A 38 4.63 -4.82 -5.49
N SER A 39 3.69 -4.83 -4.54
CA SER A 39 2.25 -4.66 -4.77
C SER A 39 1.94 -3.27 -5.31
N ILE A 40 2.49 -2.22 -4.68
CA ILE A 40 2.27 -0.83 -5.11
C ILE A 40 2.91 -0.53 -6.48
N ARG A 41 4.07 -1.12 -6.80
CA ARG A 41 4.68 -0.99 -8.15
C ARG A 41 3.82 -1.61 -9.26
N LYS A 42 2.98 -2.59 -8.92
CA LYS A 42 2.04 -3.24 -9.84
C LYS A 42 0.64 -2.61 -9.79
N ALA A 43 0.43 -1.61 -8.93
CA ALA A 43 -0.86 -0.98 -8.78
C ALA A 43 -1.25 -0.21 -10.05
N ILE A 44 -2.56 -0.13 -10.29
CA ILE A 44 -3.14 0.59 -11.41
C ILE A 44 -3.90 1.82 -10.91
N LEU A 45 -3.77 2.92 -11.65
CA LEU A 45 -4.62 4.10 -11.46
C LEU A 45 -5.86 3.95 -12.35
N THR A 46 -7.04 3.79 -11.74
CA THR A 46 -8.28 3.66 -12.52
C THR A 46 -9.01 4.97 -12.72
N LYS A 47 -8.79 5.95 -11.84
CA LYS A 47 -9.26 7.34 -11.92
C LYS A 47 -8.26 8.26 -11.22
N ALA A 48 -8.50 9.57 -11.26
CA ALA A 48 -7.72 10.52 -10.47
C ALA A 48 -7.69 10.09 -8.99
N LEU A 49 -6.49 9.79 -8.49
CA LEU A 49 -6.20 9.30 -7.13
C LEU A 49 -6.81 7.95 -6.74
N VAL A 50 -7.54 7.26 -7.62
CA VAL A 50 -8.09 5.93 -7.31
C VAL A 50 -7.08 4.88 -7.75
N VAL A 51 -6.56 4.14 -6.79
CA VAL A 51 -5.51 3.13 -6.95
C VAL A 51 -6.07 1.76 -6.60
N GLU A 52 -5.76 0.77 -7.42
CA GLU A 52 -6.14 -0.63 -7.21
C GLU A 52 -4.91 -1.53 -7.28
N TRP A 53 -4.79 -2.48 -6.36
CA TRP A 53 -3.69 -3.44 -6.34
C TRP A 53 -4.11 -4.79 -5.74
N CYS A 54 -3.23 -5.78 -5.87
CA CYS A 54 -3.35 -7.04 -5.17
C CYS A 54 -2.30 -7.14 -4.07
N GLU A 55 -2.68 -7.66 -2.91
CA GLU A 55 -1.78 -7.94 -1.80
C GLU A 55 -1.78 -9.41 -1.43
N THR A 56 -0.61 -9.97 -1.13
CA THR A 56 -0.51 -11.30 -0.53
C THR A 56 -0.33 -11.17 0.98
N CYS A 57 -1.34 -11.54 1.76
CA CYS A 57 -1.30 -11.44 3.22
C CYS A 57 -1.73 -12.77 3.87
N PHE A 58 -1.14 -13.08 5.01
CA PHE A 58 -1.41 -14.31 5.79
C PHE A 58 -1.80 -14.02 7.25
N CYS A 59 -2.11 -12.76 7.57
CA CYS A 59 -2.56 -12.36 8.90
C CYS A 59 -3.98 -12.87 9.20
N GLU A 60 -4.30 -13.05 10.49
CA GLU A 60 -5.64 -13.44 10.94
C GLU A 60 -6.71 -12.41 10.51
N THR A 61 -6.39 -11.12 10.69
CA THR A 61 -7.15 -10.02 10.11
C THR A 61 -6.46 -9.57 8.83
N PRO A 62 -7.12 -9.69 7.66
CA PRO A 62 -6.52 -9.32 6.38
C PRO A 62 -5.99 -7.88 6.38
N LEU A 63 -4.76 -7.71 5.88
CA LEU A 63 -4.10 -6.42 5.69
C LEU A 63 -3.87 -5.61 6.97
N ALA A 64 -4.05 -6.18 8.16
CA ALA A 64 -4.00 -5.41 9.41
C ALA A 64 -2.64 -4.72 9.61
N HIS A 65 -1.55 -5.45 9.41
CA HIS A 65 -0.20 -4.94 9.61
C HIS A 65 0.18 -3.91 8.52
N GLU A 66 -0.14 -4.21 7.26
CA GLU A 66 0.12 -3.35 6.12
C GLU A 66 -0.62 -2.01 6.27
N ARG A 67 -1.86 -2.05 6.78
CA ARG A 67 -2.68 -0.86 7.04
C ARG A 67 -2.15 -0.02 8.19
N GLU A 68 -1.80 -0.65 9.30
CA GLU A 68 -1.26 0.02 10.48
C GLU A 68 0.08 0.72 10.17
N THR A 69 0.95 0.06 9.43
CA THR A 69 2.33 0.53 9.22
C THR A 69 2.51 1.41 7.99
N VAL A 70 1.70 1.23 6.95
CA VAL A 70 1.85 1.94 5.67
C VAL A 70 0.53 2.46 5.14
N TYR A 71 -0.43 1.60 4.80
CA TYR A 71 -1.50 1.99 3.89
C TYR A 71 -2.41 3.09 4.43
N ASP A 72 -2.80 3.05 5.70
CA ASP A 72 -3.70 4.06 6.25
C ASP A 72 -3.01 5.44 6.40
N GLN A 73 -1.68 5.53 6.23
CA GLN A 73 -0.94 6.80 6.17
C GLN A 73 -1.00 7.49 4.80
N TYR A 74 -1.20 6.72 3.72
CA TYR A 74 -1.12 7.23 2.33
C TYR A 74 -2.41 7.05 1.54
N PHE A 75 -3.31 6.20 2.01
CA PHE A 75 -4.53 5.81 1.33
C PHE A 75 -5.74 5.84 2.26
N HIS A 76 -6.89 6.18 1.69
CA HIS A 76 -8.18 5.83 2.23
C HIS A 76 -8.68 4.55 1.54
N ILE A 77 -8.49 3.40 2.20
CA ILE A 77 -8.94 2.09 1.69
C ILE A 77 -10.46 1.99 1.84
N TRP A 78 -11.12 1.53 0.78
CA TRP A 78 -12.56 1.32 0.78
C TRP A 78 -12.90 -0.03 1.43
N LYS A 79 -13.99 -0.06 2.20
CA LYS A 79 -14.52 -1.29 2.80
C LYS A 79 -15.32 -2.10 1.80
#